data_AF-A0A8T4GTE6-F1
#
_entry.id   AF-A0A8T4GTE6-F1
#
_cell.length_a   1.000
_cell.length_b   1.000
_cell.length_c   1.000
_cell.angle_alpha   90.00
_cell.angle_beta   90.00
_cell.angle_gamma   90.00
#
_symmetry.space_group_name_H-M   'P 1'
#
loop_
_entity.id
_entity.type
_entity.pdbx_description
1 polymer ?
#
loop_
_entity_poly.entity_id
_entity_poly.type
_entity_poly.pdbx_seq_one_letter_code
_entity_poly.pdbx_strand_id
1 'polypeptide(L)'
;MRPRSLPLIAVVLLLALAAVAAVPVADARAPPTPVCGVCSVDTTVDGAAVAAGESELTVSIHENGTTAWEARVELTAGSDVLAENGSLRRAVVDEAMGRSIADPEQVRSQMGGEALIVRYRDDGATERHVGAVVFTPLTPEGPSSPFAIGGEGPRYLGTDRFTLRAPAGYDLHGDAESTDSGTIVWTRENGSERTSLDVATDPVAVESDSGAPGVRTWFARLLT
;
A
#
# COMPACT_ATOMS: atom_id res chain seq x y z
N MET A 1 59.51 -13.17 38.93
CA MET A 1 58.80 -13.16 37.63
C MET A 1 57.59 -14.07 37.69
N ARG A 2 56.37 -13.53 37.85
CA ARG A 2 55.12 -14.25 37.57
C ARG A 2 54.10 -13.24 37.03
N PRO A 3 53.56 -13.44 35.82
CA PRO A 3 52.77 -12.45 35.10
C PRO A 3 51.36 -12.38 35.69
N ARG A 4 51.02 -11.26 36.35
CA ARG A 4 49.67 -10.97 36.86
C ARG A 4 48.76 -10.30 35.81
N SER A 5 49.13 -10.33 34.54
CA SER A 5 48.47 -9.59 33.46
C SER A 5 47.46 -10.40 32.64
N LEU A 6 47.43 -11.74 32.79
CA LEU A 6 46.51 -12.62 32.07
C LEU A 6 45.00 -12.38 32.31
N PRO A 7 44.50 -12.13 33.53
CA PRO A 7 43.06 -11.94 33.73
C PRO A 7 42.57 -10.59 33.19
N LEU A 8 43.45 -9.59 33.15
CA LEU A 8 43.10 -8.23 32.72
C LEU A 8 43.01 -8.15 31.20
N ILE A 9 43.87 -8.88 30.48
CA ILE A 9 43.79 -9.01 29.02
C ILE A 9 42.52 -9.76 28.59
N ALA A 10 42.13 -10.82 29.32
CA ALA A 10 40.92 -11.57 29.03
C ALA A 10 39.64 -10.74 29.22
N VAL A 11 39.58 -9.93 30.29
CA VAL A 11 38.45 -9.03 30.56
C VAL A 11 38.37 -7.90 29.52
N VAL A 12 39.51 -7.34 29.11
CA VAL A 12 39.56 -6.31 28.04
C VAL A 12 39.16 -6.90 26.69
N LEU A 13 39.55 -8.14 26.37
CA LEU A 13 39.08 -8.81 25.14
C LEU A 13 37.58 -9.10 25.17
N LEU A 14 37.03 -9.53 26.31
CA LEU A 14 35.60 -9.76 26.49
C LEU A 14 34.78 -8.46 26.38
N LEU A 15 35.29 -7.35 26.93
CA LEU A 15 34.67 -6.03 26.78
C LEU A 15 34.80 -5.48 25.35
N ALA A 16 35.91 -5.76 24.66
CA ALA A 16 36.10 -5.39 23.26
C ALA A 16 35.20 -6.22 22.31
N LEU A 17 34.93 -7.48 22.63
CA LEU A 17 33.98 -8.35 21.91
C LEU A 17 32.51 -7.95 22.19
N ALA A 18 32.19 -7.46 23.39
CA ALA A 18 30.87 -6.90 23.71
C ALA A 18 30.64 -5.50 23.11
N ALA A 19 31.72 -4.80 22.74
CA ALA A 19 31.70 -3.49 22.09
C ALA A 19 31.74 -3.55 20.55
N VAL A 20 31.46 -4.73 19.95
CA VAL A 20 31.09 -4.78 18.54
C VAL A 20 29.75 -4.08 18.45
N ALA A 21 29.81 -2.83 18.01
CA ALA A 21 28.71 -1.90 17.89
C ALA A 21 27.44 -2.61 17.38
N ALA A 22 26.34 -2.38 18.09
CA ALA A 22 25.01 -2.47 17.53
C ALA A 22 24.93 -1.47 16.36
N VAL A 23 25.54 -1.82 15.22
CA VAL A 23 25.15 -1.24 13.95
C VAL A 23 23.67 -1.60 13.80
N PRO A 24 22.75 -0.62 13.66
CA PRO A 24 21.41 -0.98 13.26
C PRO A 24 21.58 -1.78 11.98
N VAL A 25 21.22 -3.06 12.03
CA VAL A 25 21.05 -3.86 10.83
C VAL A 25 20.06 -3.05 10.01
N ALA A 26 20.56 -2.40 8.96
CA ALA A 26 19.71 -1.72 8.01
C ALA A 26 18.76 -2.80 7.51
N ASP A 27 17.50 -2.72 7.95
CA ASP A 27 16.46 -3.67 7.61
C ASP A 27 16.36 -3.64 6.08
N ALA A 28 16.89 -4.68 5.43
CA ALA A 28 17.06 -4.74 3.98
C ALA A 28 15.72 -5.04 3.31
N ARG A 29 14.73 -4.18 3.57
CA ARG A 29 13.38 -4.27 3.02
C ARG A 29 13.38 -3.84 1.56
N ALA A 30 12.40 -4.33 0.80
CA ALA A 30 12.14 -3.85 -0.54
C ALA A 30 11.89 -2.33 -0.54
N PRO A 31 12.05 -1.65 -1.69
CA PRO A 31 11.71 -0.23 -1.80
C PRO A 31 10.25 0.06 -1.38
N PRO A 32 9.96 1.28 -0.88
CA PRO A 32 8.59 1.68 -0.58
C PRO A 32 7.68 1.55 -1.82
N THR A 33 6.45 1.08 -1.61
CA THR A 33 5.49 0.82 -2.70
C THR A 33 4.27 1.74 -2.57
N PRO A 34 3.86 2.46 -3.64
CA PRO A 34 2.66 3.29 -3.63
C PRO A 34 1.39 2.46 -3.64
N VAL A 35 0.37 2.89 -2.89
CA VAL A 35 -0.98 2.31 -2.97
C VAL A 35 -1.53 2.42 -4.41
N CYS A 36 -1.36 3.59 -5.03
CA CYS A 36 -1.76 3.81 -6.42
C CYS A 36 -0.54 3.99 -7.35
N GLY A 37 -0.23 2.98 -8.17
CA GLY A 37 0.89 3.04 -9.12
C GLY A 37 0.67 4.04 -10.28
N VAL A 38 -0.57 4.21 -10.75
CA VAL A 38 -0.92 5.10 -11.87
C VAL A 38 -1.15 6.56 -11.47
N CYS A 39 -1.41 6.82 -10.19
CA CYS A 39 -1.73 8.17 -9.69
C CYS A 39 -0.54 9.15 -9.71
N SER A 40 0.69 8.64 -9.90
CA SER A 40 1.92 9.42 -10.02
C SER A 40 2.66 9.07 -11.31
N VAL A 41 1.92 9.01 -12.42
CA VAL A 41 2.53 8.80 -13.74
C VAL A 41 3.24 10.08 -14.18
N ASP A 42 4.54 9.97 -14.41
CA ASP A 42 5.36 11.00 -15.03
C ASP A 42 6.31 10.27 -15.97
N THR A 43 6.02 10.32 -17.27
CA THR A 43 6.74 9.56 -18.28
C THR A 43 6.74 10.28 -19.63
N THR A 44 7.64 9.86 -20.51
CA THR A 44 7.66 10.25 -21.92
C THR A 44 7.67 9.00 -22.77
N VAL A 45 6.57 8.77 -23.49
CA VAL A 45 6.43 7.61 -24.39
C VAL A 45 6.20 8.12 -25.80
N ASP A 46 6.99 7.61 -26.75
CA ASP A 46 6.98 8.03 -28.16
C ASP A 46 7.09 9.56 -28.37
N GLY A 47 7.85 10.23 -27.49
CA GLY A 47 8.07 11.68 -27.54
C GLY A 47 6.94 12.53 -26.96
N ALA A 48 5.85 11.92 -26.48
CA ALA A 48 4.79 12.62 -25.78
C ALA A 48 4.99 12.54 -24.26
N ALA A 49 5.07 13.69 -23.62
CA ALA A 49 5.12 13.79 -22.17
C ALA A 49 3.72 13.59 -21.58
N VAL A 50 3.63 12.72 -20.57
CA VAL A 50 2.43 12.48 -19.77
C VAL A 50 2.80 12.75 -18.33
N ALA A 51 2.10 13.69 -17.69
CA ALA A 51 2.36 14.09 -16.33
C ALA A 51 1.06 14.12 -15.52
N ALA A 52 1.08 13.46 -14.37
CA ALA A 52 0.00 13.48 -13.39
C ALA A 52 -0.02 14.82 -12.65
N GLY A 53 -1.23 15.29 -12.34
CA GLY A 53 -1.52 16.33 -11.37
C GLY A 53 -2.21 15.75 -10.16
N GLU A 54 -3.38 16.29 -9.83
CA GLU A 54 -4.22 15.77 -8.74
C GLU A 54 -4.77 14.39 -9.09
N SER A 55 -4.81 13.52 -8.09
CA SER A 55 -5.19 12.12 -8.28
C SER A 55 -6.02 11.59 -7.12
N GLU A 56 -6.94 10.68 -7.44
CA GLU A 56 -7.76 9.98 -6.47
C GLU A 56 -7.80 8.49 -6.78
N LEU A 57 -7.78 7.67 -5.73
CA LEU A 57 -8.03 6.25 -5.81
C LEU A 57 -9.27 5.89 -4.98
N THR A 58 -10.22 5.19 -5.58
CA THR A 58 -11.33 4.56 -4.86
C THR A 58 -11.23 3.06 -5.01
N VAL A 59 -11.28 2.35 -3.88
CA VAL A 59 -11.38 0.89 -3.82
C VAL A 59 -12.69 0.52 -3.17
N SER A 60 -13.46 -0.32 -3.84
CA SER A 60 -14.72 -0.88 -3.32
C SER A 60 -14.56 -2.37 -3.11
N ILE A 61 -14.81 -2.81 -1.88
CA ILE A 61 -14.88 -4.22 -1.51
C ILE A 61 -16.30 -4.71 -1.79
N HIS A 62 -16.40 -5.86 -2.46
CA HIS A 62 -17.68 -6.55 -2.67
C HIS A 62 -17.88 -7.64 -1.62
N GLU A 63 -19.14 -8.04 -1.37
CA GLU A 63 -19.50 -9.07 -0.37
C GLU A 63 -18.78 -10.41 -0.62
N ASN A 64 -18.48 -10.70 -1.89
CA ASN A 64 -17.75 -11.90 -2.28
C ASN A 64 -16.22 -11.79 -2.07
N GLY A 65 -15.72 -10.72 -1.45
CA GLY A 65 -14.30 -10.44 -1.21
C GLY A 65 -13.56 -9.86 -2.42
N THR A 66 -14.16 -9.83 -3.61
CA THR A 66 -13.47 -9.21 -4.76
C THR A 66 -13.42 -7.70 -4.60
N THR A 67 -12.42 -7.08 -5.20
CA THR A 67 -12.27 -5.62 -5.17
C THR A 67 -12.46 -5.01 -6.56
N ALA A 68 -12.96 -3.78 -6.57
CA ALA A 68 -12.99 -2.92 -7.74
C ALA A 68 -12.21 -1.64 -7.43
N TRP A 69 -11.20 -1.36 -8.26
CA TRP A 69 -10.32 -0.21 -8.12
C TRP A 69 -10.62 0.77 -9.24
N GLU A 70 -10.74 2.04 -8.89
CA GLU A 70 -10.87 3.14 -9.83
C GLU A 70 -9.88 4.24 -9.46
N ALA A 71 -8.85 4.41 -10.28
CA ALA A 71 -7.94 5.54 -10.20
C ALA A 71 -8.39 6.63 -11.18
N ARG A 72 -8.47 7.85 -10.70
CA ARG A 72 -8.69 9.06 -11.50
C ARG A 72 -7.47 9.95 -11.36
N VAL A 73 -6.90 10.37 -12.48
CA VAL A 73 -5.70 11.22 -12.50
C VAL A 73 -5.96 12.39 -13.41
N GLU A 74 -6.05 13.60 -12.86
CA GLU A 74 -6.08 14.83 -13.66
C GLU A 74 -4.69 15.01 -14.26
N LEU A 75 -4.59 15.09 -15.59
CA LEU A 75 -3.30 15.21 -16.26
C LEU A 75 -2.92 16.67 -16.44
N THR A 76 -1.68 17.02 -16.09
CA THR A 76 -1.10 18.33 -16.39
C THR A 76 -0.46 18.37 -17.77
N ALA A 77 -0.17 17.20 -18.36
CA ALA A 77 0.31 17.04 -19.72
C ALA A 77 -0.14 15.70 -20.32
N GLY A 78 -0.37 15.70 -21.64
CA GLY A 78 -0.58 14.47 -22.42
C GLY A 78 -2.04 14.00 -22.54
N SER A 79 -3.03 14.72 -22.01
CA SER A 79 -4.45 14.35 -22.10
C SER A 79 -4.93 14.14 -23.54
N ASP A 80 -4.63 15.09 -24.44
CA ASP A 80 -5.04 15.02 -25.85
C ASP A 80 -4.46 13.79 -26.56
N VAL A 81 -3.16 13.53 -26.40
CA VAL A 81 -2.50 12.40 -27.05
C VAL A 81 -3.03 11.07 -26.54
N LEU A 82 -3.35 10.99 -25.24
CA LEU A 82 -3.91 9.78 -24.63
C LEU A 82 -5.38 9.59 -25.01
N ALA A 83 -6.11 10.66 -25.32
CA ALA A 83 -7.47 10.59 -25.84
C ALA A 83 -7.48 10.03 -27.27
N GLU A 84 -6.58 10.52 -28.12
CA GLU A 84 -6.49 10.12 -29.53
C GLU A 84 -5.84 8.75 -29.72
N ASN A 85 -4.86 8.39 -28.89
CA ASN A 85 -4.08 7.17 -29.03
C ASN A 85 -4.32 6.17 -27.89
N GLY A 86 -5.30 5.29 -28.07
CA GLY A 86 -5.62 4.24 -27.11
C GLY A 86 -4.55 3.16 -26.93
N SER A 87 -3.59 3.01 -27.85
CA SER A 87 -2.45 2.10 -27.67
C SER A 87 -1.39 2.70 -26.76
N LEU A 88 -1.06 3.99 -26.97
CA LEU A 88 -0.18 4.76 -26.10
C LEU A 88 -0.74 4.79 -24.66
N ARG A 89 -2.05 5.06 -24.51
CA ARG A 89 -2.71 5.03 -23.20
C ARG A 89 -2.61 3.70 -22.49
N ARG A 90 -2.70 2.58 -23.21
CA ARG A 90 -2.50 1.25 -22.60
C ARG A 90 -1.05 1.05 -22.17
N ALA A 91 -0.08 1.40 -23.01
CA ALA A 91 1.34 1.28 -22.67
C ALA A 91 1.72 2.07 -21.42
N VAL A 92 1.26 3.33 -21.32
CA VAL A 92 1.48 4.19 -20.15
C VAL A 92 0.85 3.59 -18.88
N VAL A 93 -0.36 3.05 -18.99
CA VAL A 93 -1.04 2.42 -17.84
C VAL A 93 -0.32 1.13 -17.43
N ASP A 94 0.02 0.25 -18.38
CA ASP A 94 0.69 -1.02 -18.10
C ASP A 94 2.04 -0.81 -17.40
N GLU A 95 2.83 0.19 -17.84
CA GLU A 95 4.07 0.58 -17.17
C GLU A 95 3.82 1.08 -15.75
N ALA A 96 2.82 1.95 -15.56
CA ALA A 96 2.54 2.55 -14.26
C ALA A 96 1.96 1.55 -13.24
N MET A 97 1.18 0.56 -13.71
CA MET A 97 0.55 -0.45 -12.87
C MET A 97 1.57 -1.38 -12.20
N GLY A 98 2.72 -1.63 -12.82
CA GLY A 98 3.80 -2.43 -12.22
C GLY A 98 4.43 -1.83 -10.96
N ARG A 99 4.02 -0.62 -10.57
CA ARG A 99 4.48 0.05 -9.34
C ARG A 99 3.46 -0.02 -8.21
N SER A 100 2.24 -0.50 -8.45
CA SER A 100 1.16 -0.48 -7.45
C SER A 100 1.29 -1.62 -6.44
N ILE A 101 0.70 -1.47 -5.25
CA ILE A 101 0.55 -2.60 -4.29
C ILE A 101 -0.41 -3.70 -4.76
N ALA A 102 -1.28 -3.39 -5.72
CA ALA A 102 -2.26 -4.33 -6.25
C ALA A 102 -1.61 -5.28 -7.25
N ASP A 103 -2.19 -6.48 -7.40
CA ASP A 103 -1.95 -7.37 -8.55
C ASP A 103 -3.11 -7.21 -9.56
N PRO A 104 -2.99 -6.30 -10.53
CA PRO A 104 -4.14 -5.80 -11.26
C PRO A 104 -4.58 -6.74 -12.38
N GLU A 105 -5.85 -7.11 -12.34
CA GLU A 105 -6.53 -7.85 -13.38
C GLU A 105 -7.58 -7.00 -14.11
N GLN A 106 -7.89 -7.39 -15.36
CA GLN A 106 -8.95 -6.80 -16.15
C GLN A 106 -8.83 -5.27 -16.30
N VAL A 107 -7.59 -4.78 -16.43
CA VAL A 107 -7.26 -3.35 -16.52
C VAL A 107 -7.94 -2.73 -17.74
N ARG A 108 -8.66 -1.62 -17.50
CA ARG A 108 -9.29 -0.80 -18.53
C ARG A 108 -8.92 0.66 -18.29
N SER A 109 -8.62 1.38 -19.37
CA SER A 109 -8.29 2.80 -19.31
C SER A 109 -9.05 3.63 -20.34
N GLN A 110 -9.50 4.79 -19.91
CA GLN A 110 -10.22 5.76 -20.74
C GLN A 110 -9.89 7.20 -20.32
N MET A 111 -10.11 8.13 -21.24
CA MET A 111 -10.08 9.56 -20.91
C MET A 111 -11.47 10.04 -20.54
N GLY A 112 -11.55 10.93 -19.54
CA GLY A 112 -12.74 11.64 -19.11
C GLY A 112 -12.45 13.13 -19.04
N GLY A 113 -12.44 13.80 -20.20
CA GLY A 113 -11.88 15.14 -20.32
C GLY A 113 -10.36 15.09 -20.19
N GLU A 114 -9.80 15.89 -19.29
CA GLU A 114 -8.36 15.92 -19.00
C GLU A 114 -7.92 14.82 -18.03
N ALA A 115 -8.86 14.03 -17.50
CA ALA A 115 -8.59 12.97 -16.55
C ALA A 115 -8.36 11.60 -17.22
N LEU A 116 -7.29 10.92 -16.83
CA LEU A 116 -7.10 9.49 -17.09
C LEU A 116 -7.85 8.69 -16.01
N ILE A 117 -8.80 7.85 -16.45
CA ILE A 117 -9.55 6.95 -15.57
C ILE A 117 -9.09 5.52 -15.84
N VAL A 118 -8.59 4.85 -14.80
CA VAL A 118 -8.13 3.46 -14.85
C VAL A 118 -8.95 2.62 -13.89
N ARG A 119 -9.52 1.54 -14.41
CA ARG A 119 -10.31 0.58 -13.66
C ARG A 119 -9.69 -0.81 -13.73
N TYR A 120 -9.61 -1.48 -12.60
CA TYR A 120 -9.07 -2.84 -12.51
C TYR A 120 -9.66 -3.57 -11.31
N ARG A 121 -9.33 -4.85 -11.20
CA ARG A 121 -9.68 -5.70 -10.05
C ARG A 121 -8.41 -6.25 -9.44
N ASP A 122 -8.50 -6.62 -8.19
CA ASP A 122 -7.51 -7.44 -7.51
C ASP A 122 -8.28 -8.46 -6.67
N ASP A 123 -8.28 -9.70 -7.13
CA ASP A 123 -9.00 -10.79 -6.47
C ASP A 123 -8.20 -11.35 -5.26
N GLY A 124 -6.93 -10.96 -5.11
CA GLY A 124 -6.05 -11.28 -3.97
C GLY A 124 -5.99 -10.20 -2.88
N ALA A 125 -6.53 -9.01 -3.13
CA ALA A 125 -6.50 -7.88 -2.20
C ALA A 125 -7.36 -8.03 -0.93
N THR A 126 -8.06 -9.17 -0.74
CA THR A 126 -8.77 -9.41 0.52
C THR A 126 -8.64 -10.83 1.02
N GLU A 127 -8.75 -10.95 2.34
CA GLU A 127 -8.94 -12.23 3.02
C GLU A 127 -10.27 -12.25 3.78
N ARG A 128 -10.85 -13.44 3.92
CA ARG A 128 -12.13 -13.63 4.61
C ARG A 128 -11.97 -14.49 5.83
N HIS A 129 -12.32 -13.93 6.98
CA HIS A 129 -12.18 -14.57 8.29
C HIS A 129 -13.44 -14.33 9.12
N VAL A 130 -14.11 -15.39 9.60
CA VAL A 130 -15.19 -15.33 10.61
C VAL A 130 -16.28 -14.26 10.31
N GLY A 131 -16.71 -14.15 9.05
CA GLY A 131 -17.73 -13.16 8.63
C GLY A 131 -17.23 -11.72 8.54
N ALA A 132 -15.91 -11.53 8.43
CA ALA A 132 -15.25 -10.27 8.13
C ALA A 132 -14.42 -10.38 6.85
N VAL A 133 -14.20 -9.25 6.19
CA VAL A 133 -13.34 -9.12 5.01
C VAL A 133 -12.20 -8.17 5.37
N VAL A 134 -10.95 -8.63 5.31
CA VAL A 134 -9.75 -7.83 5.58
C VAL A 134 -9.15 -7.37 4.26
N PHE A 135 -8.84 -6.09 4.14
CA PHE A 135 -8.14 -5.52 2.99
C PHE A 135 -6.63 -5.51 3.25
N THR A 136 -5.96 -6.58 2.85
CA THR A 136 -4.57 -6.93 3.20
C THR A 136 -3.44 -6.12 2.52
N PRO A 137 -3.63 -5.40 1.40
CA PRO A 137 -2.48 -4.78 0.70
C PRO A 137 -1.73 -3.66 1.44
N LEU A 138 -2.28 -3.13 2.54
CA LEU A 138 -1.74 -1.92 3.20
C LEU A 138 -0.63 -2.23 4.21
N THR A 139 -0.63 -3.41 4.80
CA THR A 139 0.39 -3.84 5.75
C THR A 139 1.51 -4.60 5.01
N PRO A 140 2.76 -4.12 5.01
CA PRO A 140 3.86 -4.81 4.35
C PRO A 140 4.13 -6.18 4.99
N GLU A 141 4.29 -7.21 4.16
CA GLU A 141 4.64 -8.53 4.64
C GLU A 141 6.06 -8.57 5.24
N GLY A 142 6.17 -9.26 6.38
CA GLY A 142 7.45 -9.54 7.01
C GLY A 142 8.24 -10.63 6.27
N PRO A 143 9.49 -10.92 6.69
CA PRO A 143 10.28 -11.96 6.08
C PRO A 143 9.62 -13.35 6.29
N SER A 144 9.64 -14.18 5.24
CA SER A 144 8.99 -15.50 5.21
C SER A 144 9.63 -16.58 6.11
N SER A 145 10.73 -16.27 6.81
CA SER A 145 11.41 -17.18 7.74
C SER A 145 11.72 -16.47 9.06
N PRO A 146 11.55 -17.15 10.22
CA PRO A 146 12.02 -16.62 11.48
C PRO A 146 13.54 -16.35 11.40
N PHE A 147 13.98 -15.21 11.96
CA PHE A 147 15.37 -14.73 11.95
C PHE A 147 15.94 -14.31 10.58
N ALA A 148 15.14 -14.26 9.52
CA ALA A 148 15.54 -13.60 8.29
C ALA A 148 15.35 -12.08 8.40
N ILE A 149 16.20 -11.32 7.70
CA ILE A 149 16.11 -9.86 7.57
C ILE A 149 15.55 -9.56 6.18
N GLY A 150 14.66 -8.58 6.07
CA GLY A 150 14.02 -8.19 4.81
C GLY A 150 12.50 -8.26 4.89
N GLY A 151 11.87 -8.53 3.75
CA GLY A 151 10.42 -8.39 3.57
C GLY A 151 10.08 -7.16 2.75
N GLU A 152 8.82 -6.82 2.72
CA GLU A 152 8.34 -5.74 1.87
C GLU A 152 8.65 -4.36 2.43
N GLY A 153 8.73 -3.39 1.51
CA GLY A 153 8.91 -1.99 1.83
C GLY A 153 7.66 -1.35 2.41
N PRO A 154 7.80 -0.21 3.12
CA PRO A 154 6.66 0.53 3.65
C PRO A 154 5.72 0.99 2.53
N ARG A 155 4.43 1.08 2.85
CA ARG A 155 3.42 1.62 1.93
C ARG A 155 3.34 3.13 2.06
N TYR A 156 3.10 3.80 0.94
CA TYR A 156 2.80 5.23 0.91
C TYR A 156 1.61 5.50 0.00
N LEU A 157 0.90 6.59 0.25
CA LEU A 157 -0.38 6.88 -0.41
C LEU A 157 -0.27 6.89 -1.95
N GLY A 158 0.75 7.57 -2.49
CA GLY A 158 0.98 7.63 -3.94
C GLY A 158 -0.13 8.34 -4.73
N THR A 159 -1.09 8.96 -4.04
CA THR A 159 -2.22 9.73 -4.58
C THR A 159 -2.55 10.89 -3.62
N ASP A 160 -3.45 11.80 -3.99
CA ASP A 160 -3.88 12.89 -3.12
C ASP A 160 -5.01 12.45 -2.18
N ARG A 161 -5.86 11.53 -2.65
CA ARG A 161 -6.95 10.95 -1.87
C ARG A 161 -7.13 9.47 -2.17
N PHE A 162 -7.10 8.63 -1.12
CA PHE A 162 -7.46 7.23 -1.19
C PHE A 162 -8.73 7.00 -0.37
N THR A 163 -9.76 6.44 -1.01
CA THR A 163 -11.02 6.05 -0.38
C THR A 163 -11.18 4.54 -0.44
N LEU A 164 -11.43 3.90 0.71
CA LEU A 164 -11.80 2.49 0.80
C LEU A 164 -13.26 2.39 1.23
N ARG A 165 -14.04 1.58 0.51
CA ARG A 165 -15.47 1.35 0.77
C ARG A 165 -15.73 -0.12 1.05
N ALA A 166 -16.41 -0.38 2.15
CA ALA A 166 -16.94 -1.70 2.48
C ALA A 166 -18.19 -2.04 1.63
N PRO A 167 -18.59 -3.32 1.59
CA PRO A 167 -19.87 -3.71 1.02
C PRO A 167 -21.04 -3.05 1.75
N ALA A 168 -22.19 -2.96 1.10
CA ALA A 168 -23.40 -2.48 1.77
C ALA A 168 -23.76 -3.37 2.97
N GLY A 169 -24.12 -2.78 4.10
CA GLY A 169 -24.42 -3.51 5.34
C GLY A 169 -23.18 -3.95 6.13
N TYR A 170 -22.01 -3.42 5.79
CA TYR A 170 -20.77 -3.62 6.54
C TYR A 170 -20.24 -2.29 7.10
N ASP A 171 -19.70 -2.35 8.30
CA ASP A 171 -18.91 -1.28 8.90
C ASP A 171 -17.42 -1.53 8.63
N LEU A 172 -16.71 -0.49 8.24
CA LEU A 172 -15.29 -0.49 7.90
C LEU A 172 -14.48 0.11 9.05
N HIS A 173 -13.52 -0.68 9.54
CA HIS A 173 -12.65 -0.31 10.65
C HIS A 173 -11.19 -0.29 10.21
N GLY A 174 -10.50 0.84 10.37
CA GLY A 174 -9.08 0.96 10.01
C GLY A 174 -8.46 2.27 10.52
N ASP A 175 -7.16 2.41 10.29
CA ASP A 175 -6.36 3.55 10.72
C ASP A 175 -6.45 4.70 9.68
N ALA A 176 -7.66 5.24 9.49
CA ALA A 176 -7.95 6.37 8.61
C ALA A 176 -9.13 7.21 9.12
N GLU A 177 -9.35 8.36 8.49
CA GLU A 177 -10.54 9.18 8.76
C GLU A 177 -11.80 8.47 8.25
N SER A 178 -12.75 8.19 9.14
CA SER A 178 -14.06 7.65 8.76
C SER A 178 -14.96 8.79 8.29
N THR A 179 -15.52 8.65 7.09
CA THR A 179 -16.55 9.57 6.56
C THR A 179 -17.95 9.10 6.94
N ASP A 180 -18.14 7.79 6.93
CA ASP A 180 -19.34 7.08 7.38
C ASP A 180 -18.95 5.68 7.87
N SER A 181 -19.93 4.87 8.28
CA SER A 181 -19.64 3.56 8.85
C SER A 181 -18.98 2.61 7.87
N GLY A 182 -19.22 2.73 6.55
CA GLY A 182 -18.66 1.85 5.52
C GLY A 182 -17.51 2.45 4.72
N THR A 183 -17.07 3.67 5.05
CA THR A 183 -16.09 4.42 4.23
C THR A 183 -15.02 5.06 5.09
N ILE A 184 -13.76 4.76 4.77
CA ILE A 184 -12.58 5.40 5.36
C ILE A 184 -11.72 6.02 4.26
N VAL A 185 -11.00 7.09 4.63
CA VAL A 185 -10.27 7.95 3.70
C VAL A 185 -8.89 8.30 4.26
N TRP A 186 -7.89 8.24 3.38
CA TRP A 186 -6.58 8.83 3.58
C TRP A 186 -6.40 10.00 2.61
N THR A 187 -5.92 11.12 3.11
CA THR A 187 -5.58 12.30 2.31
C THR A 187 -4.13 12.67 2.49
N ARG A 188 -3.51 13.16 1.42
CA ARG A 188 -2.12 13.64 1.46
C ARG A 188 -2.02 14.86 2.38
N GLU A 189 -1.24 14.74 3.45
CA GLU A 189 -0.91 15.87 4.32
C GLU A 189 0.33 16.62 3.78
N ASN A 190 0.23 17.95 3.68
CA ASN A 190 1.35 18.89 3.46
C ASN A 190 2.32 18.57 2.30
N GLY A 191 1.79 18.12 1.16
CA GLY A 191 2.47 18.21 -0.14
C GLY A 191 3.64 17.24 -0.39
N SER A 192 3.86 16.23 0.46
CA SER A 192 4.86 15.19 0.18
C SER A 192 4.27 14.09 -0.70
N GLU A 193 4.89 13.79 -1.84
CA GLU A 193 4.46 12.68 -2.73
C GLU A 193 4.55 11.29 -2.04
N ARG A 194 5.37 11.19 -0.99
CA ARG A 194 5.59 9.98 -0.17
C ARG A 194 4.99 10.11 1.22
N THR A 195 3.76 10.59 1.34
CA THR A 195 3.02 10.50 2.60
C THR A 195 2.88 9.03 2.97
N SER A 196 3.58 8.63 4.04
CA SER A 196 3.54 7.26 4.56
C SER A 196 2.10 6.89 4.91
N LEU A 197 1.67 5.70 4.51
CA LEU A 197 0.47 5.11 5.07
C LEU A 197 0.92 4.52 6.42
N ASP A 198 0.71 5.24 7.52
CA ASP A 198 1.01 4.74 8.87
C ASP A 198 -0.09 3.77 9.33
N VAL A 199 -0.32 2.72 8.52
CA VAL A 199 -1.30 1.69 8.80
C VAL A 199 -0.62 0.63 9.64
N ALA A 200 -0.97 0.59 10.93
CA ALA A 200 -0.46 -0.42 11.84
C ALA A 200 -1.23 -1.74 11.69
N THR A 201 -2.45 -1.69 11.15
CA THR A 201 -3.24 -2.89 10.86
C THR A 201 -4.19 -2.67 9.69
N ASP A 202 -4.32 -3.68 8.85
CA ASP A 202 -5.20 -3.64 7.69
C ASP A 202 -6.67 -3.32 8.04
N PRO A 203 -7.37 -2.57 7.17
CA PRO A 203 -8.78 -2.29 7.32
C PRO A 203 -9.62 -3.58 7.28
N VAL A 204 -10.65 -3.62 8.12
CA VAL A 204 -11.55 -4.76 8.25
C VAL A 204 -12.99 -4.30 8.05
N ALA A 205 -13.68 -4.90 7.10
CA ALA A 205 -15.12 -4.77 6.92
C ALA A 205 -15.85 -5.87 7.71
N VAL A 206 -16.79 -5.49 8.57
CA VAL A 206 -17.59 -6.42 9.41
C VAL A 206 -19.06 -6.13 9.19
N GLU A 207 -19.89 -7.16 9.05
CA GLU A 207 -21.35 -7.02 8.90
C GLU A 207 -21.95 -6.24 10.09
N SER A 208 -22.69 -5.17 9.80
CA SER A 208 -23.16 -4.18 10.80
C SER A 208 -24.12 -4.79 11.84
N ASP A 209 -24.86 -5.83 11.47
CA ASP A 209 -25.81 -6.53 12.36
C ASP A 209 -25.17 -7.68 13.17
N SER A 210 -23.85 -7.82 13.10
CA SER A 210 -23.16 -8.92 13.77
C SER A 210 -23.14 -8.79 15.30
N GLY A 211 -23.34 -9.91 16.00
CA GLY A 211 -23.11 -9.97 17.44
C GLY A 211 -21.63 -9.78 17.75
N ALA A 212 -21.30 -8.71 18.49
CA ALA A 212 -19.96 -8.33 18.95
C ALA A 212 -18.94 -7.99 17.83
N PRO A 213 -19.14 -6.90 17.06
CA PRO A 213 -18.28 -6.51 15.94
C PRO A 213 -16.82 -6.32 16.35
N GLY A 214 -16.54 -5.70 17.50
CA GLY A 214 -15.17 -5.50 17.98
C GLY A 214 -14.40 -6.79 18.25
N VAL A 215 -15.07 -7.87 18.66
CA VAL A 215 -14.44 -9.18 18.87
C VAL A 215 -14.06 -9.79 17.52
N ARG A 216 -14.94 -9.68 16.52
CA ARG A 216 -14.68 -10.18 15.16
C ARG A 216 -13.53 -9.43 14.49
N THR A 217 -13.50 -8.10 14.60
CA THR A 217 -12.37 -7.30 14.10
C THR A 217 -11.06 -7.74 14.73
N TRP A 218 -11.04 -7.96 16.05
CA TRP A 218 -9.84 -8.44 16.74
C TRP A 218 -9.40 -9.85 16.28
N PHE A 219 -10.35 -10.78 16.10
CA PHE A 219 -10.02 -12.12 15.59
C PHE A 219 -9.57 -12.10 14.12
N ALA A 220 -10.21 -11.30 13.26
CA ALA A 220 -9.81 -11.19 11.86
C ALA A 220 -8.37 -10.70 11.73
N ARG A 221 -7.99 -9.70 12.53
CA ARG A 221 -6.61 -9.16 12.60
C ARG A 221 -5.57 -10.13 13.15
N LEU A 222 -5.98 -11.18 13.86
CA LEU A 222 -5.07 -12.21 14.40
C LEU A 222 -4.84 -13.38 13.44
N LEU A 223 -5.71 -13.52 12.44
CA LEU A 223 -5.67 -14.63 11.48
C LEU A 223 -4.98 -14.25 10.17
N THR A 224 -4.77 -12.95 9.96
CA THR A 224 -3.86 -12.33 8.98
C THR A 224 -2.49 -12.12 9.61
#